data_AF-A0A662ZD33-F1
#
_entry.id   AF-A0A662ZD33-F1
#
_cell.length_a   1.000
_cell.length_b   1.000
_cell.length_c   1.000
_cell.angle_alpha   90.00
_cell.angle_beta   90.00
_cell.angle_gamma   90.00
#
_symmetry.space_group_name_H-M   'P 1'
#
loop_
_entity.id
_entity.type
_entity.pdbx_description
1 polymer ?
#
loop_
_entity_poly.entity_id
_entity_poly.type
_entity_poly.pdbx_seq_one_letter_code
_entity_poly.pdbx_strand_id
1 'polypeptide(L)' 'MLVISQKEGEKLVLSSGITISILEVKSGKVRLGIEAPKDVEIRRVPQKENTSDKSHK' A
#
# COMPACT_ATOMS: atom_id res chain seq x y z
N MET A 1 -6.53 -11.53 -5.96
CA MET A 1 -6.51 -10.19 -5.32
C MET A 1 -7.35 -10.29 -4.07
N LEU A 2 -6.78 -10.01 -2.90
CA LEU A 2 -7.51 -9.98 -1.62
C LEU A 2 -7.80 -8.51 -1.27
N VAL A 3 -9.05 -8.20 -0.94
CA VAL A 3 -9.49 -6.84 -0.60
C VAL A 3 -10.06 -6.86 0.80
N ILE A 4 -9.54 -5.99 1.66
CA ILE A 4 -9.89 -5.90 3.06
C ILE A 4 -9.82 -4.44 3.49
N SER A 5 -10.72 -4.04 4.38
CA SER A 5 -10.67 -2.72 5.00
C SER A 5 -9.81 -2.79 6.25
N GLN A 6 -8.97 -1.79 6.45
CA GLN A 6 -8.14 -1.65 7.64
C GLN A 6 -8.28 -0.25 8.22
N LYS A 7 -8.17 -0.14 9.54
CA LYS A 7 -8.14 1.13 10.28
C LYS A 7 -6.71 1.47 10.71
N GLU A 8 -6.52 2.72 11.12
CA GLU A 8 -5.28 3.15 11.74
C GLU A 8 -4.94 2.29 12.96
N GLY A 9 -3.68 1.86 13.06
CA GLY A 9 -3.18 0.95 14.09
C GLY A 9 -3.34 -0.54 13.78
N GLU A 10 -4.10 -0.91 12.73
CA GLU A 10 -4.24 -2.31 12.35
C GLU A 10 -3.04 -2.83 11.55
N LYS A 11 -2.85 -4.16 11.60
CA LYS A 11 -1.72 -4.86 11.00
C LYS A 11 -2.18 -6.03 10.15
N LEU A 12 -1.44 -6.25 9.08
CA LEU A 12 -1.59 -7.32 8.12
C LEU A 12 -0.34 -8.17 8.11
N VAL A 13 -0.48 -9.43 8.45
CA VAL A 13 0.61 -10.40 8.42
C VAL A 13 0.47 -11.22 7.15
N LEU A 14 1.51 -11.20 6.32
CA LEU A 14 1.66 -12.11 5.20
C LEU A 14 2.57 -13.25 5.65
N SER A 15 2.30 -14.44 5.11
CA SER A 15 3.24 -15.56 5.20
C SER A 15 4.63 -15.08 4.75
N SER A 16 5.71 -15.63 5.32
CA SER A 16 7.12 -15.22 5.12
C SER A 16 7.63 -14.09 6.02
N GLY A 17 6.90 -13.74 7.09
CA GLY A 17 7.37 -12.76 8.09
C GLY A 17 7.28 -11.31 7.62
N ILE A 18 6.43 -11.03 6.63
CA ILE A 18 6.17 -9.67 6.17
C ILE A 18 4.96 -9.12 6.93
N THR A 19 5.11 -7.95 7.53
CA THR A 19 4.03 -7.26 8.24
C THR A 19 3.81 -5.88 7.64
N ILE A 20 2.57 -5.59 7.27
CA ILE A 20 2.14 -4.27 6.81
C ILE A 20 1.28 -3.66 7.91
N SER A 21 1.62 -2.45 8.36
CA SER A 21 0.88 -1.74 9.41
C SER A 21 0.35 -0.41 8.87
N ILE A 22 -0.89 -0.05 9.22
CA ILE A 22 -1.42 1.29 8.92
C ILE A 22 -1.03 2.21 10.07
N LEU A 23 -0.08 3.11 9.81
CA LEU A 23 0.47 4.02 10.83
C LEU A 23 -0.38 5.27 11.02
N GLU A 24 -0.91 5.83 9.93
CA GLU A 24 -1.71 7.06 9.97
C GLU A 24 -2.59 7.16 8.72
N VAL A 25 -3.84 7.59 8.88
CA VAL A 25 -4.73 7.94 7.77
C VAL A 25 -5.09 9.42 7.87
N LYS A 26 -4.56 10.25 6.96
CA LYS A 26 -4.77 11.69 6.99
C LYS A 26 -4.90 12.29 5.60
N SER A 27 -5.97 13.07 5.40
CA SER A 27 -6.20 13.84 4.17
C SER A 27 -6.11 12.99 2.89
N GLY A 28 -6.68 11.78 2.90
CA GLY A 28 -6.63 10.85 1.76
C GLY A 28 -5.27 10.19 1.52
N LYS A 29 -4.29 10.43 2.39
CA LYS A 29 -2.99 9.76 2.38
C LYS A 29 -2.95 8.74 3.52
N VAL A 30 -2.27 7.64 3.26
CA VAL A 30 -2.05 6.57 4.23
C VAL A 30 -0.55 6.41 4.43
N ARG A 31 -0.10 6.40 5.69
CA ARG A 31 1.25 5.99 6.05
C ARG A 31 1.24 4.50 6.34
N LEU A 32 2.09 3.77 5.62
CA LEU A 32 2.25 2.33 5.78
C LEU A 32 3.62 2.06 6.40
N GLY A 33 3.65 1.27 7.46
CA GLY A 33 4.85 0.61 7.96
C GLY A 33 4.97 -0.75 7.28
N ILE A 34 6.13 -1.08 6.75
CA ILE A 34 6.38 -2.37 6.10
C ILE A 34 7.61 -2.96 6.76
N GLU A 35 7.40 -4.07 7.46
CA GLU A 35 8.46 -4.88 8.05
C GLU A 35 8.62 -6.13 7.19
N ALA A 36 9.84 -6.43 6.77
CA ALA A 36 10.15 -7.65 6.04
C ALA A 36 11.56 -8.14 6.38
N PRO A 37 11.83 -9.44 6.20
CA PRO A 37 13.17 -10.00 6.23
C PRO A 37 14.13 -9.34 5.22
N LYS A 38 15.44 -9.46 5.45
CA LYS A 38 16.48 -8.78 4.66
C LYS A 38 16.57 -9.25 3.20
N ASP A 39 16.13 -10.48 2.93
CA ASP A 39 16.07 -11.09 1.61
C ASP A 39 14.91 -10.58 0.76
N VAL A 40 13.93 -9.90 1.37
CA VAL A 40 12.77 -9.33 0.68
C VAL A 40 13.02 -7.86 0.35
N GLU A 41 13.17 -7.57 -0.94
CA GLU A 41 13.32 -6.19 -1.42
C GLU A 41 11.96 -5.46 -1.42
N ILE A 42 11.88 -4.33 -0.71
CA ILE A 42 10.71 -3.45 -0.69
C ILE A 42 10.98 -2.22 -1.55
N ARG A 43 10.15 -1.98 -2.56
CA ARG A 43 10.25 -0.79 -3.43
C ARG A 43 8.91 -0.10 -3.60
N ARG A 44 8.93 1.23 -3.55
CA ARG A 44 7.78 2.05 -3.95
C ARG A 44 7.74 2.16 -5.47
N VAL A 45 6.72 1.59 -6.08
CA VAL A 45 6.52 1.72 -7.53
C VAL A 45 5.81 3.06 -7.80
N PRO A 46 6.29 3.89 -8.75
CA PRO A 46 5.58 5.09 -9.15
C PRO A 46 4.22 4.73 -9.75
N GLN A 47 3.20 5.51 -9.42
CA GLN A 47 1.89 5.34 -10.01
C GLN A 47 1.99 5.63 -11.51
N LYS A 48 1.62 4.68 -12.37
CA LYS A 48 1.39 4.99 -13.78
C LYS A 48 0.23 5.97 -13.83
N GLU A 49 0.48 7.17 -14.33
CA GLU A 49 -0.54 8.18 -14.55
C GLU A 49 -1.58 7.59 -15.52
N ASN A 50 -2.85 7.55 -15.10
CA ASN A 50 -3.94 7.16 -15.97
C ASN A 50 -4.15 8.27 -16.99
N THR A 51 -3.44 8.25 -18.11
CA THR A 51 -3.75 9.07 -19.28
C THR A 51 -5.01 8.51 -19.97
N SER A 52 -6.16 8.70 -19.35
CA SER A 52 -7.45 8.66 -20.05
C SER A 52 -7.82 10.10 -20.40
N ASP A 53 -7.03 10.71 -21.30
CA ASP A 53 -7.31 12.04 -21.81
C ASP A 53 -8.33 11.92 -22.96
N LYS A 54 -9.50 12.47 -22.64
CA LYS A 54 -10.63 12.91 -23.47
C LYS A 54 -10.45 12.78 -25.00
N SER A 55 -11.16 11.82 -25.58
CA SER A 55 -11.64 11.90 -26.97
C SER A 55 -13.15 11.68 -26.99
N HIS A 56 -13.88 12.75 -26.68
CA HIS A 56 -15.25 12.99 -27.16
C HIS A 56 -15.34 14.50 -27.43
N LYS A 57 -14.99 14.88 -28.65
CA LYS A 57 -15.61 16.01 -29.34
C LYS A 57 -15.74 15.66 -30.81
#